data_AF-A0A101QMI6-F1
#
_entry.id   AF-A0A101QMI6-F1
#
_cell.length_a   1.000
_cell.length_b   1.000
_cell.length_c   1.000
_cell.angle_alpha   90.00
_cell.angle_beta   90.00
_cell.angle_gamma   90.00
#
_symmetry.space_group_name_H-M   'P 1'
#
loop_
_entity.id
_entity.type
_entity.pdbx_description
1 polymer ?
#
loop_
_entity_poly.entity_id
_entity_poly.type
_entity_poly.pdbx_seq_one_letter_code
_entity_poly.pdbx_strand_id
1 'polypeptide(L)'
;MDDASDLDEWLARLPKPSPREALAELLAAREAAASAPPPEPTTIPAPDYPYPLGHPLAGTLRFWCPLGCGWYHDERSHLDAPAQPLAVPVDPARISQALTEQANARAAAFRARVEQMIASHFEQAHPGR
;
A
#
# COMPACT_ATOMS: atom_id res chain seq x y z
N MET A 1 1.30 35.19 -1.50
CA MET A 1 0.31 34.34 -0.83
C MET A 1 -0.96 34.42 -1.66
N ASP A 2 -0.99 33.78 -2.84
CA ASP A 2 -2.16 33.78 -3.75
C ASP A 2 -2.48 32.38 -4.30
N ASP A 3 -1.64 31.37 -4.05
CA ASP A 3 -1.70 30.06 -4.71
C ASP A 3 -2.90 29.20 -4.28
N ALA A 4 -3.38 29.38 -3.04
CA ALA A 4 -4.52 28.62 -2.52
C ALA A 4 -5.88 29.14 -3.04
N SER A 5 -6.00 30.47 -3.23
CA SER A 5 -7.23 31.10 -3.75
C SER A 5 -7.45 30.75 -5.21
N ASP A 6 -6.39 30.74 -6.01
CA ASP A 6 -6.44 30.37 -7.43
C ASP A 6 -6.77 28.89 -7.63
N LEU A 7 -6.27 28.02 -6.73
CA LEU A 7 -6.58 26.59 -6.77
C LEU A 7 -8.05 26.30 -6.48
N ASP A 8 -8.62 26.93 -5.47
CA ASP A 8 -10.04 26.74 -5.10
C ASP A 8 -10.98 27.22 -6.21
N GLU A 9 -10.66 28.35 -6.84
CA GLU A 9 -11.43 28.85 -7.98
C GLU A 9 -11.34 27.92 -9.19
N TRP A 10 -10.16 27.35 -9.44
CA TRP A 10 -9.96 26.39 -10.52
C TRP A 10 -10.71 25.07 -10.27
N LEU A 11 -10.65 24.54 -9.04
CA LEU A 11 -11.38 23.35 -8.63
C LEU A 11 -12.90 23.55 -8.67
N ALA A 12 -13.39 24.77 -8.41
CA ALA A 12 -14.81 25.10 -8.52
C ALA A 12 -15.34 25.06 -9.95
N ARG A 13 -14.47 25.27 -10.96
CA ARG A 13 -14.81 25.24 -12.39
C ARG A 13 -14.79 23.84 -13.00
N LEU A 14 -14.22 22.85 -12.31
CA LEU A 14 -14.23 21.48 -12.79
C LEU A 14 -15.66 20.92 -12.78
N PRO A 15 -16.08 20.21 -13.84
CA PRO A 15 -17.37 19.54 -13.86
C PRO A 15 -17.41 18.50 -12.73
N LYS A 16 -18.36 18.68 -11.80
CA LYS A 16 -18.57 17.76 -10.68
C LYS A 16 -19.59 16.71 -11.07
N PRO A 17 -19.36 15.43 -10.74
CA PRO A 17 -20.38 14.41 -10.91
C PRO A 17 -21.60 14.79 -10.07
N SER A 18 -22.79 14.55 -10.62
CA SER A 18 -24.03 14.68 -9.87
C SER A 18 -24.03 13.70 -8.69
N PRO A 19 -24.79 13.96 -7.61
CA PRO A 19 -24.90 13.03 -6.49
C PRO A 19 -25.32 11.61 -6.90
N ARG A 20 -26.12 11.51 -7.98
CA ARG A 20 -26.56 10.23 -8.55
C ARG A 20 -25.40 9.47 -9.21
N GLU A 21 -24.54 10.16 -9.94
CA GLU A 21 -23.37 9.56 -10.58
C GLU A 21 -22.34 9.11 -9.55
N ALA A 22 -22.05 9.94 -8.54
CA ALA A 22 -21.15 9.59 -7.44
C ALA A 22 -21.67 8.37 -6.64
N LEU A 23 -22.98 8.31 -6.38
CA LEU A 23 -23.59 7.15 -5.73
C LEU A 23 -23.51 5.89 -6.61
N ALA A 24 -23.75 6.02 -7.92
CA ALA A 24 -23.64 4.90 -8.85
C ALA A 24 -22.21 4.35 -8.89
N GLU A 25 -21.20 5.22 -8.91
CA GLU A 25 -19.79 4.85 -8.85
C GLU A 25 -19.45 4.12 -7.54
N LEU A 26 -19.89 4.65 -6.39
CA LEU A 26 -19.67 4.01 -5.08
C LEU A 26 -20.32 2.63 -5.00
N LEU A 27 -21.55 2.47 -5.51
CA LEU A 27 -22.24 1.17 -5.51
C LEU A 27 -21.55 0.18 -6.44
N ALA A 28 -21.13 0.61 -7.63
CA ALA A 28 -20.36 -0.23 -8.55
C ALA A 28 -19.01 -0.67 -7.93
N ALA A 29 -18.31 0.23 -7.23
CA ALA A 29 -17.08 -0.11 -6.51
C ALA A 29 -17.33 -1.13 -5.39
N ARG A 30 -18.44 -1.01 -4.65
CA ARG A 30 -18.82 -1.99 -3.61
C ARG A 30 -19.15 -3.35 -4.19
N GLU A 31 -19.88 -3.40 -5.30
CA GLU A 31 -20.22 -4.64 -5.98
C GLU A 31 -18.98 -5.33 -6.57
N ALA A 32 -18.07 -4.55 -7.17
CA ALA A 32 -16.78 -5.04 -7.62
C ALA A 32 -15.93 -5.61 -6.47
N ALA A 33 -15.89 -4.93 -5.32
CA ALA A 33 -15.19 -5.40 -4.13
C ALA A 33 -15.82 -6.67 -3.54
N ALA A 34 -17.15 -6.78 -3.53
CA ALA A 34 -17.85 -7.97 -3.05
C ALA A 34 -17.64 -9.19 -3.98
N SER A 35 -17.45 -8.93 -5.28
CA SER A 35 -17.19 -9.96 -6.29
C SER A 35 -15.71 -10.28 -6.46
N ALA A 36 -14.82 -9.55 -5.78
CA ALA A 36 -13.38 -9.79 -5.86
C ALA A 36 -13.05 -11.16 -5.24
N PRO A 37 -12.08 -11.89 -5.83
CA PRO A 37 -11.57 -13.11 -5.21
C PRO A 37 -11.11 -12.82 -3.77
N PRO A 38 -11.28 -13.77 -2.84
CA PRO A 38 -10.71 -13.62 -1.50
C PRO A 38 -9.20 -13.35 -1.63
N PRO A 39 -8.64 -12.49 -0.77
CA PRO A 39 -7.23 -12.21 -0.82
C PRO A 39 -6.44 -13.51 -0.68
N GLU A 40 -5.32 -13.59 -1.40
CA GLU A 40 -4.43 -14.75 -1.30
C GLU A 40 -3.99 -14.93 0.16
N PRO A 41 -4.03 -16.17 0.68
CA PRO A 41 -3.52 -16.46 2.01
C PRO A 41 -2.07 -15.98 2.11
N THR A 42 -1.77 -15.16 3.12
CA THR A 42 -0.40 -14.68 3.39
C THR A 42 0.12 -15.28 4.69
N THR A 43 1.43 -15.59 4.72
CA THR A 43 2.14 -16.00 5.93
C THR A 43 2.65 -14.81 6.74
N ILE A 44 2.51 -13.58 6.20
CA ILE A 44 2.95 -12.35 6.85
C ILE A 44 1.97 -12.00 7.98
N PRO A 45 2.43 -11.89 9.24
CA PRO A 45 1.58 -11.44 10.34
C PRO A 45 1.19 -9.97 10.18
N ALA A 46 0.13 -9.55 10.86
CA ALA A 46 -0.23 -8.14 10.91
C ALA A 46 0.92 -7.33 11.57
N PRO A 47 1.32 -6.18 10.98
CA PRO A 47 2.38 -5.36 11.56
C PRO A 47 1.87 -4.48 12.71
N ASP A 48 2.78 -4.18 13.62
CA ASP A 48 2.67 -3.08 14.58
C ASP A 48 3.35 -1.81 14.02
N TYR A 49 2.95 -0.67 14.58
CA TYR A 49 3.51 0.65 14.27
C TYR A 49 4.15 1.24 15.54
N PRO A 50 5.39 0.86 15.86
CA PRO A 50 5.99 1.17 17.16
C PRO A 50 6.34 2.66 17.33
N TYR A 51 6.36 3.44 16.25
CA TYR A 51 6.76 4.84 16.28
C TYR A 51 5.59 5.77 15.91
N PRO A 52 5.29 6.78 16.74
CA PRO A 52 4.22 7.74 16.46
C PRO A 52 4.59 8.71 15.33
N LEU A 53 3.58 9.44 14.83
CA LEU A 53 3.78 10.53 13.88
C LEU A 53 4.77 11.58 14.45
N GLY A 54 5.68 12.06 13.61
CA GLY A 54 6.73 13.02 13.99
C GLY A 54 8.02 12.39 14.52
N HIS A 55 8.05 11.08 14.75
CA HIS A 55 9.30 10.37 15.09
C HIS A 55 10.17 10.17 13.82
N PRO A 56 11.52 10.21 13.91
CA PRO A 56 12.39 9.98 12.74
C PRO A 56 12.23 8.61 12.07
N LEU A 57 11.68 7.63 12.80
CA LEU A 57 11.36 6.28 12.32
C LEU A 57 9.85 6.06 12.13
N ALA A 58 9.04 7.12 12.13
CA ALA A 58 7.61 7.03 11.85
C ALA A 58 7.37 6.31 10.51
N GLY A 59 6.36 5.43 10.47
CA GLY A 59 6.07 4.60 9.30
C GLY A 59 6.90 3.32 9.17
N THR A 60 7.75 3.00 10.16
CA THR A 60 8.34 1.66 10.27
C THR A 60 7.25 0.65 10.63
N LEU A 61 7.21 -0.46 9.91
CA LEU A 61 6.33 -1.59 10.15
C LEU A 61 7.10 -2.65 10.93
N ARG A 62 6.55 -3.10 12.06
CA ARG A 62 7.16 -4.16 12.88
C ARG A 62 6.37 -5.46 12.74
N PHE A 63 7.03 -6.51 12.25
CA PHE A 63 6.47 -7.85 12.15
C PHE A 63 7.03 -8.73 13.24
N TRP A 64 6.21 -9.07 14.24
CA TRP A 64 6.61 -9.98 15.31
C TRP A 64 6.56 -11.43 14.85
N CYS A 65 7.44 -12.26 15.42
CA CYS A 65 7.32 -13.71 15.26
C CYS A 65 5.95 -14.19 15.79
N PRO A 66 5.15 -14.91 14.98
CA PRO A 66 3.85 -15.44 15.41
C PRO A 66 3.91 -16.41 16.60
N LEU A 67 5.08 -17.01 16.86
CA LEU A 67 5.28 -17.91 18.02
C LEU A 67 5.59 -17.16 19.33
N GLY A 68 5.69 -15.83 19.30
CA GLY A 68 5.91 -15.02 20.50
C GLY A 68 7.31 -15.16 21.12
N CYS A 69 8.32 -15.54 20.33
CA CYS A 69 9.69 -15.74 20.80
C CYS A 69 10.48 -14.45 21.08
N GLY A 70 9.85 -13.28 20.88
CA GLY A 70 10.45 -11.96 21.08
C GLY A 70 11.22 -11.40 19.88
N TRP A 71 11.43 -12.19 18.82
CA TRP A 71 12.00 -11.70 17.57
C TRP A 71 11.00 -10.85 16.78
N TYR A 72 11.52 -9.85 16.07
CA TYR A 72 10.77 -9.04 15.12
C TYR A 72 11.62 -8.63 13.91
N HIS A 73 10.95 -8.34 12.80
CA HIS A 73 11.51 -7.68 11.62
C HIS A 73 10.92 -6.28 11.49
N ASP A 74 11.79 -5.26 11.39
CA ASP A 74 11.38 -3.89 11.11
C ASP A 74 11.58 -3.59 9.62
N GLU A 75 10.50 -3.31 8.91
CA GLU A 75 10.53 -2.89 7.50
C GLU A 75 10.29 -1.38 7.41
N ARG A 76 11.11 -0.69 6.61
CA ARG A 76 10.99 0.75 6.36
C ARG A 76 10.62 0.97 4.91
N SER A 77 9.34 0.76 4.62
CA SER A 77 8.76 0.84 3.26
C SER A 77 9.05 2.13 2.49
N HIS A 78 9.43 3.22 3.17
CA HIS A 78 9.78 4.51 2.58
C HIS A 78 11.28 4.70 2.27
N LEU A 79 12.16 3.84 2.80
CA LEU A 79 13.62 3.91 2.62
C LEU A 79 14.17 2.79 1.73
N ASP A 80 13.41 1.70 1.56
CA ASP A 80 13.86 0.58 0.75
C ASP A 80 13.88 0.94 -0.74
N ALA A 81 14.88 0.37 -1.44
CA ALA A 81 15.40 0.67 -2.78
C ALA A 81 14.51 1.54 -3.70
N PRO A 82 15.08 2.53 -4.43
CA PRO A 82 14.31 3.44 -5.25
C PRO A 82 13.36 2.65 -6.13
N ALA A 83 12.06 2.81 -5.88
CA ALA A 83 11.04 2.29 -6.78
C ALA A 83 11.44 2.75 -8.18
N GLN A 84 11.44 1.83 -9.15
CA GLN A 84 11.65 2.24 -10.53
C GLN A 84 10.71 3.40 -10.82
N PRO A 85 11.17 4.47 -11.49
CA PRO A 85 10.33 5.62 -11.79
C PRO A 85 9.00 5.17 -12.39
N LEU A 86 7.90 5.82 -12.02
CA LEU A 86 6.61 5.56 -12.66
C LEU A 86 6.75 5.88 -14.15
N ALA A 87 6.69 4.86 -15.00
CA ALA A 87 6.59 5.05 -16.43
C ALA A 87 5.18 5.53 -16.75
N VAL A 88 5.00 6.85 -16.86
CA VAL A 88 3.70 7.44 -17.20
C VAL A 88 3.45 7.23 -18.71
N PRO A 89 2.40 6.51 -19.10
CA PRO A 89 2.06 6.34 -20.50
C PRO A 89 1.63 7.68 -21.12
N VAL A 90 1.95 7.87 -22.40
CA VAL A 90 1.53 9.07 -23.17
C VAL A 90 0.01 9.14 -23.31
N ASP A 91 -0.66 7.98 -23.37
CA ASP A 91 -2.12 7.89 -23.39
C ASP A 91 -2.71 8.09 -21.99
N PRO A 92 -3.47 9.17 -21.74
CA PRO A 92 -4.07 9.45 -20.44
C PRO A 92 -5.01 8.35 -19.94
N ALA A 93 -5.67 7.62 -20.85
CA ALA A 93 -6.58 6.54 -20.47
C ALA A 93 -5.86 5.36 -19.80
N ARG A 94 -4.53 5.24 -20.00
CA ARG A 94 -3.70 4.16 -19.44
C ARG A 94 -2.99 4.54 -18.16
N ILE A 95 -3.09 5.79 -17.69
CA ILE A 95 -2.42 6.25 -16.47
C ILE A 95 -2.87 5.42 -15.26
N SER A 96 -4.17 5.22 -15.09
CA SER A 96 -4.72 4.42 -13.98
C SER A 96 -4.18 2.99 -13.99
N GLN A 97 -4.10 2.37 -15.17
CA GLN A 97 -3.53 1.03 -15.32
C GLN A 97 -2.05 1.01 -14.90
N ALA A 98 -1.24 1.95 -15.39
CA ALA A 98 0.19 2.03 -15.08
C ALA A 98 0.44 2.26 -13.57
N LEU A 99 -0.38 3.10 -12.93
CA LEU A 99 -0.35 3.31 -11.49
C LEU A 99 -0.66 2.03 -10.71
N THR A 100 -1.71 1.31 -11.11
CA THR A 100 -2.08 0.03 -10.49
C THR A 100 -0.99 -1.03 -10.67
N GLU A 101 -0.43 -1.16 -11.87
CA GLU A 101 0.65 -2.12 -12.16
C GLU A 101 1.89 -1.84 -11.31
N GLN A 102 2.31 -0.57 -11.21
CA GLN A 102 3.45 -0.19 -10.37
C GLN A 102 3.16 -0.42 -8.88
N ALA A 103 1.95 -0.07 -8.41
CA ALA A 103 1.55 -0.31 -7.02
C ALA A 103 1.58 -1.81 -6.68
N ASN A 104 1.07 -2.66 -7.57
CA ASN A 104 1.09 -4.11 -7.41
C ASN A 104 2.51 -4.67 -7.42
N ALA A 105 3.39 -4.20 -8.31
CA ALA A 105 4.79 -4.60 -8.34
C ALA A 105 5.52 -4.23 -7.04
N ARG A 106 5.28 -3.02 -6.51
CA ARG A 106 5.83 -2.59 -5.22
C ARG A 106 5.31 -3.43 -4.06
N ALA A 107 4.01 -3.74 -4.05
CA ALA A 107 3.40 -4.58 -3.03
C ALA A 107 3.95 -6.02 -3.06
N ALA A 108 4.14 -6.60 -4.25
CA ALA A 108 4.73 -7.93 -4.40
C ALA A 108 6.19 -7.97 -3.93
N ALA A 109 7.00 -6.97 -4.30
CA ALA A 109 8.39 -6.88 -3.86
C ALA A 109 8.51 -6.71 -2.34
N PHE A 110 7.62 -5.92 -1.73
CA PHE A 110 7.53 -5.78 -0.28
C PHE A 110 7.17 -7.12 0.40
N ARG A 111 6.13 -7.81 -0.07
CA ARG A 111 5.71 -9.10 0.49
C ARG A 111 6.85 -10.12 0.45
N ALA A 112 7.52 -10.25 -0.69
CA ALA A 112 8.62 -11.20 -0.86
C ALA A 112 9.76 -10.97 0.14
N ARG A 113 10.10 -9.71 0.45
CA ARG A 113 11.14 -9.40 1.47
C ARG A 113 10.70 -9.80 2.86
N VAL A 114 9.49 -9.42 3.25
CA VAL A 114 8.96 -9.73 4.59
C VAL A 114 8.84 -11.25 4.77
N GLU A 115 8.30 -11.95 3.77
CA GLU A 115 8.20 -13.41 3.75
C GLU A 115 9.58 -14.07 3.85
N GLN A 116 10.57 -13.60 3.10
CA GLN A 116 11.93 -14.12 3.16
C GLN A 116 12.54 -13.95 4.56
N MET A 117 12.39 -12.78 5.18
CA MET A 117 12.93 -12.51 6.51
C MET A 117 12.26 -13.37 7.58
N ILE A 118 10.95 -13.54 7.51
CA ILE A 118 10.20 -14.41 8.43
C ILE A 118 10.58 -15.88 8.22
N ALA A 119 10.60 -16.36 6.97
CA ALA A 119 10.98 -17.73 6.66
C ALA A 119 12.40 -18.05 7.15
N SER A 120 13.36 -17.15 6.87
CA SER A 120 14.73 -17.27 7.36
C SER A 120 14.79 -17.31 8.89
N HIS A 121 13.97 -16.53 9.58
CA HIS A 121 13.91 -16.58 11.04
C HIS A 121 13.36 -17.93 11.53
N PHE A 122 12.29 -18.45 10.93
CA PHE A 122 11.71 -19.75 11.30
C PHE A 122 12.69 -20.90 11.10
N GLU A 123 13.39 -20.93 9.96
CA GLU A 123 14.40 -21.96 9.69
C GLU A 123 15.52 -21.98 10.73
N GLN A 124 15.93 -20.80 11.23
CA GLN A 124 17.05 -20.68 12.17
C GLN A 124 16.64 -20.84 13.64
N ALA A 125 15.53 -20.23 14.05
CA ALA A 125 15.11 -20.14 15.45
C ALA A 125 14.04 -21.18 15.84
N HIS A 126 13.32 -21.73 14.86
CA HIS A 126 12.19 -22.63 15.06
C HIS A 126 12.28 -23.88 14.17
N PRO A 127 13.39 -24.64 14.21
CA PRO A 127 13.55 -25.80 13.34
C PRO A 127 12.43 -26.82 13.54
N GLY A 128 11.78 -27.22 12.44
CA GLY A 128 10.68 -28.19 12.44
C GLY A 128 9.31 -27.62 12.82
N ARG A 129 9.16 -26.29 12.87
CA ARG A 129 7.89 -25.57 13.02
C ARG A 129 7.53 -24.82 11.75
#